data_AF-A0A2E8T7M7-F1
#
_entry.id   AF-A0A2E8T7M7-F1
#
_cell.length_a   1.000
_cell.length_b   1.000
_cell.length_c   1.000
_cell.angle_alpha   90.00
_cell.angle_beta   90.00
_cell.angle_gamma   90.00
#
_symmetry.space_group_name_H-M   'P 1'
#
loop_
_entity.id
_entity.type
_entity.pdbx_description
1 polymer ?
#
loop_
_entity_poly.entity_id
_entity_poly.type
_entity_poly.pdbx_seq_one_letter_code
_entity_poly.pdbx_strand_id
1 'polypeptide(L)'
;MLGKIFIISISILIVCIGSKAGEAKYEDLISLSKSSLDLSLPDDAGYFALRCSALSAAQFRVLGSDPQSRQVVKELHERFFTMSVRSYLEKDNKNEQALLNQLASKVLTYTNLYSDIIETTFQDSGEYFDGNPLIEEDTLACSSAAQQILDK
;
A
#
# COMPACT_ATOMS: atom_id res chain seq x y z
N MET A 1 -36.53 30.74 -36.36
CA MET A 1 -35.67 30.84 -35.15
C MET A 1 -36.20 29.81 -34.16
N LEU A 2 -35.66 28.59 -34.12
CA LEU A 2 -34.45 28.22 -33.36
C LEU A 2 -34.51 28.83 -31.95
N GLY A 3 -34.68 28.12 -30.84
CA GLY A 3 -34.87 26.70 -30.59
C GLY A 3 -35.39 26.53 -29.16
N LYS A 4 -36.26 25.54 -28.94
CA LYS A 4 -36.66 25.10 -27.60
C LYS A 4 -35.59 24.13 -27.11
N ILE A 5 -34.82 24.50 -26.09
CA ILE A 5 -33.86 23.58 -25.47
C ILE A 5 -34.62 22.82 -24.38
N PHE A 6 -34.97 21.57 -24.70
CA PHE A 6 -35.27 20.53 -23.74
C PHE A 6 -33.95 20.08 -23.10
N ILE A 7 -33.76 20.31 -21.81
CA ILE A 7 -32.73 19.63 -21.02
C ILE A 7 -33.44 18.52 -20.26
N ILE A 8 -33.35 17.31 -20.78
CA ILE A 8 -33.63 16.09 -20.03
C ILE A 8 -32.31 15.33 -19.96
N SER A 9 -32.11 14.64 -18.82
CA SER A 9 -31.25 13.45 -18.68
C SER A 9 -29.75 13.74 -18.41
N ILE A 10 -29.01 13.08 -17.50
CA ILE A 10 -29.17 11.87 -16.67
C ILE A 10 -28.33 12.02 -15.40
N SER A 11 -28.83 11.45 -14.32
CA SER A 11 -28.23 11.10 -13.03
C SER A 11 -26.79 10.56 -13.05
N ILE A 12 -25.96 10.97 -12.07
CA ILE A 12 -25.06 10.02 -11.39
C ILE A 12 -25.19 10.27 -9.89
N LEU A 13 -26.07 9.49 -9.26
CA LEU A 13 -26.00 9.19 -7.84
C LEU A 13 -24.74 8.34 -7.67
N ILE A 14 -23.66 8.93 -7.15
CA ILE A 14 -22.50 8.16 -6.71
C ILE A 14 -22.97 7.37 -5.49
N VAL A 15 -23.38 6.13 -5.74
CA VAL A 15 -23.55 5.14 -4.69
C VAL A 15 -22.15 4.84 -4.18
N CYS A 16 -21.75 5.51 -3.10
CA CYS A 16 -20.70 5.01 -2.23
C CYS A 16 -21.22 3.70 -1.63
N ILE A 17 -21.07 2.59 -2.36
CA ILE A 17 -21.17 1.26 -1.77
C ILE A 17 -19.95 1.15 -0.86
N GLY A 18 -20.11 1.65 0.35
CA GLY A 18 -19.26 1.33 1.48
C GLY A 18 -19.37 -0.16 1.71
N SER A 19 -18.53 -0.91 1.00
CA SER A 19 -18.17 -2.24 1.44
C SER A 19 -17.52 -2.02 2.80
N LYS A 20 -18.22 -2.37 3.87
CA LYS A 20 -17.64 -2.56 5.20
C LYS A 20 -16.65 -3.74 5.10
N ALA A 21 -15.53 -3.52 4.43
CA ALA A 21 -14.31 -4.20 4.80
C ALA A 21 -14.13 -3.83 6.27
N GLY A 22 -14.07 -4.83 7.17
CA GLY A 22 -13.78 -4.54 8.57
C GLY A 22 -12.60 -3.58 8.64
N GLU A 23 -12.76 -2.47 9.36
CA GLU A 23 -11.66 -1.54 9.61
C GLU A 23 -10.59 -2.36 10.33
N ALA A 24 -9.56 -2.77 9.59
CA ALA A 24 -8.35 -3.30 10.18
C ALA A 24 -7.85 -2.23 11.16
N LYS A 25 -7.67 -2.60 12.42
CA LYS A 25 -7.23 -1.64 13.44
C LYS A 25 -5.70 -1.60 13.46
N TYR A 26 -5.15 -0.53 14.00
CA TYR A 26 -3.71 -0.39 14.26
C TYR A 26 -3.11 -1.63 14.96
N GLU A 27 -3.88 -2.21 15.88
CA GLU A 27 -3.52 -3.38 16.68
C GLU A 27 -3.30 -4.66 15.84
N ASP A 28 -3.77 -4.69 14.59
CA ASP A 28 -3.61 -5.81 13.67
C ASP A 28 -2.27 -5.77 12.89
N LEU A 29 -1.54 -4.65 12.93
CA LEU A 29 -0.24 -4.48 12.28
C LEU A 29 0.89 -4.97 13.17
N ILE A 30 1.17 -6.27 13.14
CA ILE A 30 2.44 -6.80 13.65
C ILE A 30 3.58 -6.33 12.73
N SER A 31 4.71 -5.95 13.33
CA SER A 31 5.95 -5.56 12.63
C SER A 31 6.43 -6.67 11.69
N LEU A 32 6.92 -6.29 10.51
CA LEU A 32 7.45 -7.20 9.49
C LEU A 32 8.64 -8.00 9.99
N SER A 33 9.44 -7.42 10.88
CA SER A 33 10.56 -8.09 11.54
C SER A 33 10.13 -9.16 12.56
N LYS A 34 8.87 -9.10 13.01
CA LYS A 34 8.28 -10.00 14.02
C LYS A 34 7.30 -11.00 13.43
N SER A 35 6.73 -10.72 12.26
CA SER A 35 6.12 -11.77 11.42
C SER A 35 7.20 -12.78 11.04
N SER A 36 6.84 -14.05 10.90
CA SER A 36 7.71 -15.21 10.60
C SER A 36 8.39 -15.16 9.22
N LEU A 37 8.84 -13.98 8.82
CA LEU A 37 9.39 -13.66 7.53
C LEU A 37 10.88 -13.93 7.53
N ASP A 38 11.20 -15.17 7.26
CA ASP A 38 12.53 -15.56 6.83
C ASP A 38 12.86 -14.78 5.54
N LEU A 39 13.86 -13.90 5.61
CA LEU A 39 14.30 -13.07 4.48
C LEU A 39 14.92 -13.93 3.34
N SER A 40 15.04 -15.24 3.53
CA SER A 40 15.32 -16.23 2.50
C SER A 40 14.02 -16.81 1.89
N LEU A 41 13.22 -15.96 1.25
CA LEU A 41 11.88 -16.27 0.75
C LEU A 41 11.83 -17.51 -0.18
N PRO A 42 11.05 -18.57 0.16
CA PRO A 42 9.64 -18.59 -0.23
C PRO A 42 8.71 -19.31 0.78
N ASP A 43 7.78 -18.57 1.36
CA ASP A 43 6.37 -18.98 1.58
C ASP A 43 5.51 -17.80 2.07
N ASP A 44 6.12 -16.79 2.72
CA ASP A 44 5.48 -15.54 3.16
C ASP A 44 5.85 -14.30 2.30
N ALA A 45 6.51 -14.53 1.16
CA ALA A 45 7.01 -13.50 0.24
C ALA A 45 5.93 -12.54 -0.24
N GLY A 46 4.76 -13.08 -0.59
CA GLY A 46 3.63 -12.31 -1.09
C GLY A 46 3.10 -11.32 -0.05
N TYR A 47 3.01 -11.72 1.22
CA TYR A 47 2.51 -10.85 2.28
C TYR A 47 3.51 -9.73 2.61
N PHE A 48 4.79 -10.05 2.73
CA PHE A 48 5.85 -9.05 2.93
C PHE A 48 5.90 -8.04 1.81
N ALA A 49 5.95 -8.50 0.55
CA ALA A 49 5.97 -7.63 -0.61
C ALA A 49 4.72 -6.75 -0.67
N LEU A 50 3.55 -7.29 -0.31
CA LEU A 50 2.31 -6.51 -0.23
C LEU A 50 2.40 -5.40 0.82
N ARG A 51 2.94 -5.68 2.01
CA ARG A 51 3.13 -4.70 3.09
C ARG A 51 4.19 -3.65 2.74
N CYS A 52 5.31 -4.02 2.15
CA CYS A 52 6.31 -3.06 1.66
C CYS A 52 5.76 -2.17 0.54
N SER A 53 4.99 -2.74 -0.38
CA SER A 53 4.28 -1.96 -1.41
C SER A 53 3.33 -0.93 -0.78
N ALA A 54 2.59 -1.31 0.27
CA ALA A 54 1.68 -0.43 0.98
C ALA A 54 2.39 0.68 1.77
N LEU A 55 3.51 0.36 2.44
CA LEU A 55 4.35 1.31 3.16
C LEU A 55 4.95 2.36 2.22
N SER A 56 5.54 1.94 1.10
CA SER A 56 6.08 2.88 0.10
C SER A 56 4.99 3.80 -0.47
N ALA A 57 3.77 3.28 -0.69
CA ALA A 57 2.63 4.11 -1.11
C ALA A 57 2.20 5.12 -0.03
N ALA A 58 2.24 4.74 1.26
CA ALA A 58 1.95 5.64 2.36
C ALA A 58 3.01 6.75 2.46
N GLN A 59 4.29 6.39 2.41
CA GLN A 59 5.41 7.34 2.36
C GLN A 59 5.29 8.30 1.18
N PHE A 60 4.92 7.81 -0.01
CA PHE A 60 4.68 8.66 -1.18
C PHE A 60 3.53 9.66 -0.98
N ARG A 61 2.46 9.26 -0.28
CA ARG A 61 1.29 10.11 0.02
C ARG A 61 1.69 11.26 0.94
N VAL A 62 2.44 10.99 2.00
CA VAL A 62 2.80 11.97 3.04
C VAL A 62 3.99 12.86 2.63
N LEU A 63 4.94 12.36 1.84
CA LEU A 63 6.12 13.10 1.34
C LEU A 63 5.80 14.07 0.18
N GLY A 64 4.60 14.65 0.16
CA GLY A 64 4.01 15.37 -0.99
C GLY A 64 4.86 16.48 -1.64
N SER A 65 5.97 16.90 -1.03
CA SER A 65 6.80 18.04 -1.43
C SER A 65 8.22 17.72 -1.95
N ASP A 66 8.71 16.47 -1.96
CA ASP A 66 10.05 16.13 -2.49
C ASP A 66 9.99 15.29 -3.79
N PRO A 67 10.27 15.86 -4.97
CA PRO A 67 10.15 15.16 -6.25
C PRO A 67 11.06 13.95 -6.45
N GLN A 68 12.29 13.96 -5.93
CA GLN A 68 13.24 12.84 -6.15
C GLN A 68 12.89 11.65 -5.27
N SER A 69 12.65 11.90 -3.98
CA SER A 69 12.19 10.88 -3.04
C SER A 69 10.89 10.24 -3.56
N ARG A 70 9.97 11.04 -4.10
CA ARG A 70 8.70 10.57 -4.68
C ARG A 70 8.85 9.56 -5.82
N GLN A 71 9.81 9.74 -6.71
CA GLN A 71 10.03 8.80 -7.81
C GLN A 71 10.55 7.45 -7.28
N VAL A 72 11.46 7.49 -6.31
CA VAL A 72 12.04 6.28 -5.71
C VAL A 72 10.98 5.47 -4.97
N VAL A 73 10.18 6.09 -4.08
CA VAL A 73 9.11 5.35 -3.37
C VAL A 73 8.03 4.83 -4.31
N LYS A 74 7.73 5.55 -5.40
CA LYS A 74 6.79 5.05 -6.43
C LYS A 74 7.32 3.78 -7.10
N GLU A 75 8.59 3.78 -7.53
CA GLU A 75 9.20 2.61 -8.16
C GLU A 75 9.23 1.40 -7.20
N LEU A 76 9.57 1.63 -5.94
CA LEU A 76 9.55 0.60 -4.91
C LEU A 76 8.15 0.02 -4.71
N HIS A 77 7.13 0.87 -4.64
CA HIS A 77 5.74 0.44 -4.58
C HIS A 77 5.38 -0.52 -5.73
N GLU A 78 5.71 -0.14 -6.97
CA GLU A 78 5.40 -0.93 -8.17
C GLU A 78 6.15 -2.27 -8.20
N ARG A 79 7.44 -2.28 -7.83
CA ARG A 79 8.26 -3.50 -7.79
C ARG A 79 7.76 -4.48 -6.74
N PHE A 80 7.50 -4.02 -5.52
CA PHE A 80 6.96 -4.86 -4.45
C PHE A 80 5.54 -5.35 -4.75
N PHE A 81 4.69 -4.52 -5.37
CA PHE A 81 3.35 -4.96 -5.78
C PHE A 81 3.44 -6.11 -6.79
N THR A 82 4.31 -5.97 -7.79
CA THR A 82 4.54 -7.01 -8.81
C THR A 82 5.03 -8.31 -8.17
N MET A 83 5.95 -8.24 -7.21
CA MET A 83 6.42 -9.42 -6.46
C MET A 83 5.29 -10.09 -5.68
N SER A 84 4.43 -9.30 -5.02
CA SER A 84 3.25 -9.82 -4.34
C SER A 84 2.35 -10.58 -5.32
N VAL A 85 1.98 -9.97 -6.45
CA VAL A 85 1.13 -10.61 -7.45
C VAL A 85 1.71 -11.95 -7.91
N ARG A 86 3.00 -11.98 -8.28
CA ARG A 86 3.67 -13.23 -8.71
C ARG A 86 3.63 -14.31 -7.64
N SER A 87 3.96 -13.96 -6.40
CA SER A 87 3.96 -14.93 -5.29
C SER A 87 2.57 -15.50 -5.00
N TYR A 88 1.53 -14.68 -5.09
CA TYR A 88 0.16 -15.17 -4.92
C TYR A 88 -0.34 -15.97 -6.14
N LEU A 89 0.07 -15.64 -7.38
CA LEU A 89 -0.27 -16.42 -8.58
C LEU A 89 0.34 -17.82 -8.57
N GLU A 90 1.57 -17.96 -8.05
CA GLU A 90 2.24 -19.26 -7.94
C GLU A 90 1.52 -20.21 -6.97
N LYS A 91 0.85 -19.66 -5.95
CA LYS A 91 0.14 -20.44 -4.91
C LYS A 91 -1.33 -20.67 -5.21
N ASP A 92 -2.01 -19.64 -5.72
CA ASP A 92 -3.44 -19.59 -5.91
C ASP A 92 -3.68 -19.63 -7.42
N ASN A 93 -4.12 -20.77 -7.96
CA ASN A 93 -4.44 -20.99 -9.38
C ASN A 93 -5.71 -20.22 -9.79
N LYS A 94 -5.80 -18.95 -9.37
CA LYS A 94 -6.90 -18.00 -9.51
C LYS A 94 -6.80 -17.29 -10.85
N ASN A 95 -7.94 -16.75 -11.30
CA ASN A 95 -7.97 -15.77 -12.38
C ASN A 95 -7.17 -14.53 -11.97
N GLU A 96 -6.16 -14.17 -12.77
CA GLU A 96 -5.24 -13.05 -12.55
C GLU A 96 -5.96 -11.74 -12.24
N GLN A 97 -7.06 -11.44 -12.94
CA GLN A 97 -7.81 -10.20 -12.74
C GLN A 97 -8.47 -10.14 -11.36
N ALA A 98 -9.00 -11.26 -10.87
CA ALA A 98 -9.63 -11.33 -9.55
C ALA A 98 -8.58 -11.17 -8.44
N LEU A 99 -7.38 -11.76 -8.64
CA LEU A 99 -6.27 -11.61 -7.72
C LEU A 99 -5.75 -10.18 -7.67
N LEU A 100 -5.59 -9.51 -8.81
CA LEU A 100 -5.16 -8.12 -8.89
C LEU A 100 -6.11 -7.20 -8.10
N ASN A 101 -7.43 -7.36 -8.27
CA ASN A 101 -8.42 -6.59 -7.53
C ASN A 101 -8.34 -6.86 -6.01
N GLN A 102 -8.16 -8.12 -5.61
CA GLN A 102 -8.03 -8.49 -4.20
C GLN A 102 -6.76 -7.88 -3.57
N LEU A 103 -5.62 -7.98 -4.24
CA LEU A 103 -4.34 -7.46 -3.74
C LEU A 103 -4.33 -5.93 -3.73
N ALA A 104 -4.88 -5.28 -4.75
CA ALA A 104 -5.01 -3.82 -4.77
C ALA A 104 -5.85 -3.31 -3.59
N SER A 105 -6.96 -3.98 -3.27
CA SER A 105 -7.76 -3.64 -2.09
C SER A 105 -6.97 -3.80 -0.79
N LYS A 106 -6.19 -4.89 -0.64
CA LYS A 106 -5.37 -5.11 0.55
C LYS A 106 -4.25 -4.07 0.69
N VAL A 107 -3.59 -3.73 -0.41
CA VAL A 107 -2.57 -2.67 -0.44
C VAL A 107 -3.19 -1.35 0.00
N LEU A 108 -4.33 -0.97 -0.54
CA LEU A 108 -5.02 0.26 -0.16
C LEU A 108 -5.35 0.30 1.34
N THR A 109 -5.86 -0.80 1.89
CA THR A 109 -6.12 -0.91 3.33
C THR A 109 -4.85 -0.66 4.15
N TYR A 110 -3.75 -1.35 3.86
CA TYR A 110 -2.50 -1.14 4.60
C TYR A 110 -1.88 0.23 4.36
N THR A 111 -2.00 0.80 3.16
CA THR A 111 -1.54 2.16 2.86
C THR A 111 -2.23 3.19 3.74
N ASN A 112 -3.55 3.08 3.91
CA ASN A 112 -4.29 3.99 4.80
C ASN A 112 -3.81 3.84 6.24
N LEU A 113 -3.65 2.62 6.75
CA LEU A 113 -3.16 2.42 8.12
C LEU A 113 -1.76 2.99 8.34
N TYR A 114 -0.81 2.72 7.44
CA TYR A 114 0.52 3.32 7.54
C TYR A 114 0.48 4.85 7.43
N SER A 115 -0.38 5.40 6.57
CA SER A 115 -0.53 6.86 6.43
C SER A 115 -1.01 7.47 7.74
N ASP A 116 -2.05 6.91 8.35
CA ASP A 116 -2.61 7.39 9.62
C ASP A 116 -1.56 7.36 10.74
N ILE A 117 -0.74 6.30 10.80
CA ILE A 117 0.35 6.18 11.78
C ILE A 117 1.42 7.24 11.55
N ILE A 118 1.87 7.41 10.30
CA ILE A 118 2.91 8.38 9.95
C ILE A 118 2.43 9.81 10.23
N GLU A 119 1.18 10.12 9.88
CA GLU A 119 0.56 11.42 10.15
C GLU A 119 0.42 11.67 11.66
N THR A 120 -0.01 10.67 12.44
CA THR A 120 -0.08 10.77 13.91
C THR A 120 1.31 10.99 14.51
N THR A 121 2.30 10.23 14.05
CA THR A 121 3.70 10.38 14.51
C THR A 121 4.20 11.80 14.26
N PHE A 122 3.96 12.35 13.07
CA PHE A 122 4.32 13.72 12.75
C PHE A 122 3.59 14.75 13.64
N GLN A 123 2.32 14.54 13.97
CA GLN A 123 1.59 15.41 14.88
C GLN A 123 2.18 15.39 16.30
N ASP A 124 2.66 14.23 16.76
CA ASP A 124 3.17 14.05 18.11
C ASP A 124 4.65 14.46 18.28
N SER A 125 5.50 14.17 17.30
CA SER A 125 6.97 14.35 17.39
C SER A 125 7.54 15.39 16.42
N GLY A 126 6.78 15.79 15.38
CA GLY A 126 7.29 16.60 14.28
C GLY A 126 8.08 15.81 13.23
N GLU A 127 8.22 14.49 13.41
CA GLU A 127 8.96 13.59 12.52
C GLU A 127 8.00 12.60 11.84
N TYR A 128 8.18 12.35 10.54
CA TYR A 128 7.29 11.43 9.79
C TYR A 128 7.64 9.95 10.01
N PHE A 129 8.93 9.62 10.05
CA PHE A 129 9.40 8.23 10.07
C PHE A 129 10.09 7.85 11.37
N ASP A 130 10.63 8.85 12.07
CA ASP A 130 11.29 8.68 13.35
C ASP A 130 10.27 8.91 14.48
N GLY A 131 10.27 8.04 15.49
CA GLY A 131 9.39 8.13 16.65
C GLY A 131 8.24 7.12 16.68
N ASN A 132 8.07 6.28 15.65
CA ASN A 132 7.15 5.16 15.70
C ASN A 132 7.86 3.83 15.42
N PRO A 133 8.00 2.94 16.44
CA PRO A 133 8.75 1.70 16.30
C PRO A 133 8.27 0.79 15.16
N LEU A 134 6.96 0.80 14.85
CA LEU A 134 6.43 0.00 13.74
C LEU A 134 6.89 0.55 12.38
N ILE A 135 6.86 1.87 12.20
CA ILE A 135 7.29 2.52 10.95
C ILE A 135 8.80 2.34 10.76
N GLU A 136 9.59 2.51 11.81
CA GLU A 136 11.04 2.36 11.76
C GLU A 136 11.45 0.91 11.41
N GLU A 137 10.91 -0.07 12.13
CA GLU A 137 11.21 -1.49 11.90
C GLU A 137 10.79 -1.94 10.49
N ASP A 138 9.57 -1.58 10.05
CA ASP A 138 9.07 -1.96 8.73
C ASP A 138 9.82 -1.23 7.59
N THR A 139 10.18 0.04 7.78
CA THR A 139 10.99 0.80 6.81
C THR A 139 12.37 0.18 6.63
N LEU A 140 13.02 -0.23 7.73
CA LEU A 140 14.33 -0.88 7.68
C LEU A 140 14.26 -2.23 6.96
N ALA A 141 13.25 -3.05 7.26
CA ALA A 141 13.04 -4.35 6.63
C ALA A 141 12.80 -4.20 5.11
N CYS A 142 11.89 -3.29 4.72
CA CYS A 142 11.59 -3.04 3.31
C CYS A 142 12.77 -2.42 2.56
N SER A 143 13.54 -1.54 3.19
CA SER A 143 14.74 -0.94 2.56
C SER A 143 15.84 -1.97 2.34
N SER A 144 16.04 -2.88 3.30
CA SER A 144 16.99 -4.00 3.16
C SER A 144 16.61 -4.93 2.02
N ALA A 145 15.32 -5.21 1.86
CA ALA A 145 14.81 -6.00 0.72
C ALA A 145 14.91 -5.23 -0.61
N ALA A 146 14.62 -3.93 -0.60
CA ALA A 146 14.71 -3.07 -1.79
C ALA A 146 16.13 -3.03 -2.35
N GLN A 147 17.15 -2.92 -1.48
CA GLN A 147 18.55 -2.94 -1.91
C GLN A 147 18.89 -4.22 -2.69
N GLN A 148 18.43 -5.38 -2.23
CA GLN A 148 18.63 -6.66 -2.92
C GLN A 148 17.91 -6.76 -4.27
N ILE A 149 16.83 -6.00 -4.45
CA ILE A 149 16.03 -5.96 -5.69
C ILE A 149 16.61 -4.95 -6.70
N LEU A 150 17.17 -3.84 -6.21
CA LEU A 150 17.72 -2.77 -7.04
C LEU A 150 19.18 -3.03 -7.48
N ASP A 151 19.94 -3.83 -6.73
CA ASP A 151 21.31 -4.23 -7.09
C ASP A 151 21.38 -5.32 -8.18
N LYS A 152 20.24 -5.70 -8.78
CA LYS A 152 20.11 -6.70 -9.85
C LYS A 152 19.59 -6.08 -11.13
#